data_AF-A0A8T3LEU4-F1
#
_entry.id   AF-A0A8T3LEU4-F1
#
_cell.length_a   1.000
_cell.length_b   1.000
_cell.length_c   1.000
_cell.angle_alpha   90.00
_cell.angle_beta   90.00
_cell.angle_gamma   90.00
#
_symmetry.space_group_name_H-M   'P 1'
#
loop_
_entity.id
_entity.type
_entity.pdbx_description
1 polymer ?
#
loop_
_entity_poly.entity_id
_entity_poly.type
_entity_poly.pdbx_seq_one_letter_code
_entity_poly.pdbx_strand_id
1 'polypeptide(L)'
;MSLTLTLTGTGGAQGVPAWGCECAACARARRSPQYRRQPCSGVVKFNDAITLIDAGRHDLTDRWSPGSFQQFLLTHYHMDHVQGLFPLRWGVGDVIPVYGP
;
A
#
# COMPACT_ATOMS: atom_id res chain seq x y z
N MET A 1 -3.38 22.81 12.00
CA MET A 1 -2.41 21.87 11.42
C MET A 1 -2.77 20.47 11.89
N SER A 2 -2.87 19.50 11.00
CA SER A 2 -3.20 18.10 11.34
C SER A 2 -2.25 17.13 10.65
N LEU A 3 -1.94 16.04 11.35
CA LEU A 3 -1.14 14.94 10.85
C LEU A 3 -1.89 13.63 11.14
N THR A 4 -2.06 12.78 10.13
CA THR A 4 -2.70 11.47 10.28
C THR A 4 -1.90 10.42 9.54
N LEU A 5 -1.69 9.28 10.18
CA LEU A 5 -1.13 8.07 9.58
C LEU A 5 -2.22 7.01 9.49
N THR A 6 -2.46 6.49 8.29
CA THR A 6 -3.35 5.36 8.05
C THR A 6 -2.53 4.15 7.60
N LEU A 7 -2.73 3.01 8.27
CA LEU A 7 -2.13 1.75 7.86
C LEU A 7 -3.01 1.11 6.78
N THR A 8 -2.56 1.14 5.53
CA THR A 8 -3.31 0.57 4.40
C THR A 8 -2.97 -0.90 4.19
N GLY A 9 -1.81 -1.37 4.67
CA GLY A 9 -1.48 -2.79 4.75
C GLY A 9 -0.61 -3.06 5.97
N THR A 10 -0.80 -4.24 6.56
CA THR A 10 -0.21 -4.61 7.87
C THR A 10 0.32 -6.05 7.91
N GLY A 11 0.60 -6.63 6.74
CA GLY A 11 1.24 -7.93 6.58
C GLY A 11 2.58 -7.79 5.85
N GLY A 12 3.39 -8.85 5.86
CA GLY A 12 4.52 -8.96 4.93
C GLY A 12 4.08 -9.56 3.58
N ALA A 13 5.05 -9.91 2.73
CA ALA A 13 4.83 -10.52 1.41
C ALA A 13 3.81 -11.66 1.37
N GLN A 14 3.81 -12.56 2.35
CA GLN A 14 2.88 -13.71 2.40
C GLN A 14 1.41 -13.28 2.59
N GLY A 15 1.18 -12.13 3.22
CA GLY A 15 -0.14 -11.64 3.60
C GLY A 15 -0.85 -12.52 4.65
N VAL A 16 -2.08 -12.11 4.98
CA VAL A 16 -3.03 -12.94 5.75
C VAL A 16 -4.40 -12.83 5.09
N PRO A 17 -5.08 -13.94 4.74
CA PRO A 17 -4.63 -15.32 4.91
C PRO A 17 -3.46 -15.68 3.97
N ALA A 18 -2.55 -16.53 4.46
CA ALA A 18 -1.60 -17.19 3.58
C ALA A 18 -2.35 -18.15 2.63
N TRP A 19 -1.94 -18.19 1.37
CA TRP A 19 -2.58 -19.03 0.36
C TRP A 19 -2.51 -20.52 0.76
N GLY A 20 -3.65 -21.21 0.74
CA GLY A 20 -3.78 -22.62 1.14
C GLY A 20 -3.70 -22.94 2.65
N CYS A 21 -3.45 -21.97 3.53
CA CYS A 21 -3.26 -22.23 4.96
C CYS A 21 -4.57 -22.29 5.76
N GLU A 22 -4.88 -23.37 6.49
CA GLU A 22 -6.11 -23.51 7.30
C GLU A 22 -5.91 -23.26 8.81
N CYS A 23 -4.83 -22.59 9.22
CA CYS A 23 -4.64 -22.24 10.64
C CYS A 23 -5.73 -21.25 11.13
N ALA A 24 -5.90 -21.14 12.46
CA ALA A 24 -6.93 -20.31 13.07
C ALA A 24 -6.94 -18.86 12.58
N ALA A 25 -5.76 -18.25 12.37
CA ALA A 25 -5.65 -16.87 11.89
C ALA A 25 -6.09 -16.71 10.43
N CYS A 26 -5.66 -17.61 9.54
CA CYS A 26 -6.02 -17.59 8.12
C CYS A 26 -7.51 -17.92 7.92
N ALA A 27 -8.01 -18.94 8.60
CA ALA A 27 -9.42 -19.29 8.56
C ALA A 27 -10.31 -18.13 9.04
N ARG A 28 -9.90 -17.40 10.09
CA ARG A 28 -10.57 -16.17 10.54
C ARG A 28 -10.55 -15.07 9.47
N ALA A 29 -9.41 -14.81 8.83
CA ALA A 29 -9.31 -13.78 7.79
C ALA A 29 -10.06 -14.11 6.49
N ARG A 30 -10.30 -15.40 6.20
CA ARG A 30 -11.21 -15.82 5.12
C ARG A 30 -12.67 -15.52 5.48
N ARG A 31 -13.09 -15.86 6.70
CA ARG A 31 -14.48 -15.64 7.18
C ARG A 31 -14.81 -14.18 7.44
N SER A 32 -13.84 -13.40 7.91
CA SER A 32 -14.04 -12.01 8.35
C SER A 32 -12.95 -11.11 7.72
N PRO A 33 -13.26 -10.42 6.61
CA PRO A 33 -12.28 -9.66 5.82
C PRO A 33 -11.49 -8.59 6.59
N GLN A 34 -12.02 -8.08 7.70
CA GLN A 34 -11.32 -7.13 8.58
C GLN A 34 -10.02 -7.67 9.20
N TYR A 35 -9.82 -8.99 9.20
CA TYR A 35 -8.58 -9.63 9.65
C TYR A 35 -7.59 -9.91 8.52
N ARG A 36 -7.92 -9.54 7.27
CA ARG A 36 -6.98 -9.66 6.16
C ARG A 36 -5.86 -8.64 6.31
N ARG A 37 -4.66 -9.06 5.92
CA ARG A 37 -3.46 -8.22 5.96
C ARG A 37 -2.83 -8.18 4.58
N GLN A 38 -2.89 -6.99 3.98
CA GLN A 38 -2.22 -6.66 2.72
C GLN A 38 -0.75 -6.28 2.97
N PRO A 39 0.11 -6.24 1.94
CA PRO A 39 1.51 -5.85 2.07
C PRO A 39 1.70 -4.53 2.80
N CYS A 40 2.70 -4.46 3.67
CA CYS A 40 2.97 -3.35 4.56
C CYS A 40 3.01 -2.03 3.79
N SER A 41 2.16 -1.09 4.17
CA SER A 41 2.04 0.21 3.50
C SER A 41 1.26 1.18 4.37
N GLY A 42 1.52 2.47 4.16
CA GLY A 42 0.90 3.55 4.92
C GLY A 42 0.53 4.74 4.07
N VAL A 43 -0.34 5.59 4.60
CA VAL A 43 -0.68 6.89 4.03
C VAL A 43 -0.49 7.93 5.11
N VAL A 44 0.40 8.88 4.84
CA VAL A 44 0.57 10.07 5.68
C VAL A 44 -0.21 11.21 5.04
N LYS A 45 -1.14 11.80 5.78
CA LYS A 45 -1.79 13.04 5.41
C LYS A 45 -1.34 14.14 6.37
N PHE A 46 -0.70 15.18 5.81
CA PHE A 46 -0.30 16.37 6.54
C PHE A 46 -0.99 17.59 5.93
N ASN A 47 -1.96 18.15 6.64
CA ASN A 47 -2.93 19.08 6.06
C ASN A 47 -3.53 18.48 4.76
N ASP A 48 -3.31 19.11 3.60
CA ASP A 48 -3.81 18.62 2.31
C ASP A 48 -2.81 17.73 1.56
N ALA A 49 -1.56 17.65 2.01
CA ALA A 49 -0.53 16.84 1.37
C ALA A 49 -0.64 15.36 1.80
N ILE A 50 -0.48 14.46 0.83
CA ILE A 50 -0.60 13.02 0.95
C ILE A 50 0.71 12.37 0.46
N THR A 51 1.34 11.61 1.35
CA THR A 51 2.48 10.73 1.05
C THR A 51 2.02 9.28 1.14
N LEU A 52 2.29 8.49 0.10
CA LEU A 52 2.13 7.04 0.13
C LEU A 52 3.44 6.40 0.60
N ILE A 53 3.42 5.73 1.76
CA ILE A 53 4.56 4.97 2.27
C ILE A 53 4.48 3.55 1.70
N ASP A 54 5.51 3.18 0.95
CA ASP A 54 5.58 1.98 0.13
C ASP A 54 4.43 1.86 -0.90
N ALA A 55 4.54 0.87 -1.77
CA ALA A 55 3.66 0.64 -2.90
C ALA A 55 3.38 -0.86 -3.11
N GLY A 56 3.27 -1.63 -2.03
CA GLY A 56 2.99 -3.06 -2.07
C GLY A 56 1.58 -3.45 -2.52
N ARG A 57 0.61 -2.53 -2.41
CA ARG A 57 -0.79 -2.80 -2.72
C ARG A 57 -1.02 -2.90 -4.23
N HIS A 58 -1.82 -3.87 -4.66
CA HIS A 58 -2.15 -4.08 -6.07
C HIS A 58 -3.28 -3.15 -6.58
N ASP A 59 -4.05 -2.54 -5.68
CA ASP A 59 -5.23 -1.72 -5.99
C ASP A 59 -4.96 -0.21 -5.90
N LEU A 60 -3.69 0.21 -6.01
CA LEU A 60 -3.35 1.64 -5.95
C LEU A 60 -4.00 2.44 -7.09
N THR A 61 -4.13 1.86 -8.28
CA THR A 61 -4.79 2.48 -9.45
C THR A 61 -6.28 2.71 -9.24
N ASP A 62 -6.92 1.92 -8.38
CA ASP A 62 -8.35 2.06 -8.06
C ASP A 62 -8.57 3.07 -6.92
N ARG A 63 -7.55 3.28 -6.08
CA ARG A 63 -7.60 4.16 -4.90
C ARG A 63 -7.19 5.58 -5.19
N TRP A 64 -6.28 5.78 -6.14
CA TRP A 64 -5.63 7.05 -6.39
C TRP A 64 -5.61 7.36 -7.88
N SER A 65 -5.95 8.59 -8.23
CA SER A 65 -5.73 9.13 -9.58
C SER A 65 -4.40 9.88 -9.65
N PRO A 66 -3.80 10.06 -10.83
CA PRO A 66 -2.66 10.96 -11.02
C PRO A 66 -2.95 12.35 -10.42
N GLY A 67 -2.02 12.89 -9.65
CA GLY A 67 -2.14 14.20 -8.96
C GLY A 67 -2.95 14.20 -7.64
N SER A 68 -3.62 13.10 -7.28
CA SER A 68 -4.40 13.01 -6.02
C SER A 68 -3.55 12.83 -4.75
N PHE A 69 -2.24 12.55 -4.92
CA PHE A 69 -1.24 12.48 -3.87
C PHE A 69 0.07 13.09 -4.38
N GLN A 70 0.94 13.51 -3.47
CA GLN A 70 2.11 14.31 -3.83
C GLN A 70 3.36 13.47 -4.10
N GLN A 71 3.56 12.36 -3.39
CA GLN A 71 4.73 11.51 -3.58
C GLN A 71 4.56 10.09 -3.02
N PHE A 72 5.43 9.19 -3.48
CA PHE A 72 5.78 7.98 -2.76
C PHE A 72 7.00 8.20 -1.86
N LEU A 73 7.01 7.51 -0.72
CA LEU A 73 8.17 7.32 0.14
C LEU A 73 8.38 5.82 0.32
N LEU A 74 9.39 5.27 -0.35
CA LEU A 74 9.73 3.85 -0.31
C LEU A 74 10.74 3.59 0.79
N THR A 75 10.52 2.50 1.53
CA THR A 75 11.45 2.02 2.56
C THR A 75 12.64 1.27 1.96
N HIS A 76 12.38 0.43 0.95
CA HIS A 76 13.34 -0.36 0.19
C HIS A 76 12.65 -0.98 -1.04
N TYR A 77 13.36 -1.80 -1.82
CA TYR A 77 12.91 -2.26 -3.14
C TYR A 77 12.57 -3.76 -3.20
N HIS A 78 12.21 -4.40 -2.08
CA HIS A 78 11.61 -5.73 -2.16
C HIS A 78 10.22 -5.67 -2.80
N MET A 79 9.85 -6.75 -3.48
CA MET A 79 8.67 -6.81 -4.33
C MET A 79 7.38 -6.41 -3.59
N ASP A 80 7.19 -6.88 -2.37
CA ASP A 80 6.02 -6.59 -1.55
C ASP A 80 5.93 -5.12 -1.09
N HIS A 81 6.94 -4.30 -1.39
CA HIS A 81 6.95 -2.86 -1.16
C HIS A 81 6.86 -2.03 -2.46
N VAL A 82 7.05 -2.62 -3.65
CA VAL A 82 7.09 -1.86 -4.92
C VAL A 82 6.22 -2.42 -6.06
N GLN A 83 5.63 -3.61 -5.90
CA GLN A 83 4.88 -4.27 -6.97
C GLN A 83 3.69 -3.45 -7.52
N GLY A 84 3.09 -2.57 -6.71
CA GLY A 84 2.01 -1.68 -7.13
C GLY A 84 2.44 -0.54 -8.05
N LEU A 85 3.75 -0.28 -8.18
CA LEU A 85 4.28 0.73 -9.10
C LEU A 85 4.25 0.26 -10.57
N PHE A 86 4.27 -1.05 -10.81
CA PHE A 86 4.40 -1.61 -12.16
C PHE A 86 3.22 -1.30 -13.09
N PRO A 87 1.96 -1.30 -12.62
CA PRO A 87 0.84 -0.78 -13.41
C PRO A 87 0.85 0.76 -13.51
N LEU A 88 1.23 1.45 -12.43
CA LEU A 88 1.15 2.92 -12.34
C LEU A 88 2.11 3.65 -13.29
N ARG A 89 3.29 3.07 -13.57
CA ARG A 89 4.33 3.73 -14.40
C ARG A 89 3.93 3.97 -15.87
N TRP A 90 2.82 3.39 -16.32
CA TRP A 90 2.25 3.62 -17.66
C TRP A 90 1.11 4.65 -17.65
N GLY A 91 0.80 5.23 -16.50
CA GLY A 91 -0.26 6.20 -16.34
C GLY A 91 0.01 7.52 -17.07
N VAL A 92 -1.06 8.29 -17.24
CA VAL A 92 -1.01 9.63 -17.86
C VAL A 92 -1.19 10.68 -16.75
N GLY A 93 -0.24 11.59 -16.63
CA GLY A 93 -0.26 12.67 -15.66
C GLY A 93 1.14 13.28 -15.49
N ASP A 94 1.25 14.20 -14.55
CA ASP A 94 2.54 14.79 -14.18
C ASP A 94 3.47 13.76 -13.53
N VAL A 95 4.77 14.08 -13.49
CA VAL A 95 5.78 13.26 -12.82
C VAL A 95 5.44 13.14 -11.32
N ILE A 96 5.41 11.89 -10.83
CA ILE A 96 5.20 11.60 -9.40
C ILE A 96 6.56 11.35 -8.76
N PRO A 97 7.00 12.19 -7.79
CA PRO A 97 8.22 11.95 -7.03
C PRO A 97 8.16 10.62 -6.26
N VAL A 98 9.27 9.88 -6.30
CA VAL A 98 9.50 8.66 -5.53
C VAL A 98 10.76 8.87 -4.71
N TYR A 99 10.60 9.06 -3.40
CA TYR A 99 11.71 9.16 -2.45
C TYR A 99 12.05 7.77 -1.91
N GLY A 100 13.32 7.47 -1.67
CA GLY A 100 13.77 6.20 -1.13
C GLY A 100 15.27 6.19 -0.83
N PRO A 101 15.81 5.10 -0.24
CA PRO A 101 17.25 4.90 -0.08
C PRO A 101 17.98 4.63 -1.40
#